data_AF-A0A2E3Z4C4-F1
#
_entry.id   AF-A0A2E3Z4C4-F1
#
_cell.length_a   1.000
_cell.length_b   1.000
_cell.length_c   1.000
_cell.angle_alpha   90.00
_cell.angle_beta   90.00
_cell.angle_gamma   90.00
#
_symmetry.space_group_name_H-M   'P 1'
#
loop_
_entity.id
_entity.type
_entity.pdbx_description
1 polymer ?
#
loop_
_entity_poly.entity_id
_entity_poly.type
_entity_poly.pdbx_seq_one_letter_code
_entity_poly.pdbx_strand_id
1 'polypeptide(L)' 'MEENIKQAIEQALSEAPERKFVESVEFAFTIKDVDLKNPTNRIQEEIRLPAGRGRVPSIAMFADGEMAAKAK' A
#
# COMPACT_ATOMS: atom_id res chain seq x y z
N MET A 1 17.42 11.87 0.32
CA MET A 1 16.53 10.69 0.17
C MET A 1 15.18 11.08 -0.41
N GLU A 2 14.49 12.09 0.15
CA GLU A 2 13.19 12.53 -0.37
C GLU A 2 13.24 12.96 -1.85
N GLU A 3 14.24 13.75 -2.26
CA GLU A 3 14.41 14.17 -3.66
C GLU A 3 14.64 12.98 -4.61
N ASN A 4 15.49 12.02 -4.23
CA ASN A 4 15.75 10.84 -5.04
C ASN A 4 14.50 9.99 -5.25
N ILE A 5 13.65 9.88 -4.22
CA ILE A 5 12.39 9.14 -4.31
C ILE A 5 11.41 9.87 -5.23
N LYS A 6 11.29 11.20 -5.12
CA LYS A 6 10.44 12.01 -6.01
C LYS A 6 10.86 11.85 -7.47
N GLN A 7 12.15 11.96 -7.75
CA GLN A 7 12.68 11.77 -9.12
C GLN A 7 12.41 10.38 -9.66
N ALA A 8 12.62 9.33 -8.84
CA ALA A 8 12.34 7.95 -9.26
C ALA A 8 10.85 7.71 -9.56
N ILE A 9 9.94 8.33 -8.80
CA ILE A 9 8.49 8.25 -9.03
C ILE A 9 8.12 8.98 -10.33
N GLU A 10 8.63 10.19 -10.56
CA GLU A 10 8.39 10.94 -11.80
C GLU A 10 8.90 10.18 -13.03
N GLN A 11 10.09 9.59 -12.95
CA GLN A 11 10.65 8.77 -14.01
C GLN A 11 9.77 7.55 -14.29
N ALA A 12 9.36 6.81 -13.25
CA ALA A 12 8.51 5.63 -13.39
C ALA A 12 7.15 5.96 -14.03
N LEU A 13 6.56 7.12 -13.70
CA LEU A 13 5.31 7.59 -14.31
C LEU A 13 5.51 8.00 -15.78
N SER A 14 6.66 8.57 -16.13
CA SER A 14 6.95 9.03 -17.50
C SER A 14 7.31 7.89 -18.46
N GLU A 15 7.94 6.83 -17.95
CA GLU A 15 8.35 5.65 -18.74
C GLU A 15 7.22 4.62 -18.89
N ALA A 16 6.14 4.77 -18.13
CA ALA A 16 5.00 3.86 -18.18
C ALA A 16 4.26 3.95 -19.53
N PRO A 17 4.02 2.81 -20.22
CA PRO A 17 3.27 2.81 -21.47
C PRO A 17 1.78 3.09 -21.22
N GLU A 18 1.12 3.77 -22.15
CA GLU A 18 -0.32 4.05 -22.02
C GLU A 18 -1.15 2.77 -21.92
N ARG A 19 -2.01 2.71 -20.89
CA ARG A 19 -3.01 1.66 -20.70
C ARG A 19 -4.42 2.25 -20.66
N LYS A 20 -5.41 1.42 -20.98
CA LYS A 20 -6.84 1.81 -20.94
C LYS A 20 -7.48 1.72 -19.54
N PHE A 21 -6.68 1.66 -18.49
CA PHE A 21 -7.13 1.56 -17.10
C PHE A 21 -6.21 2.36 -16.18
N VAL A 22 -6.71 2.74 -14.99
CA VAL A 22 -5.91 3.46 -13.99
C VAL A 22 -4.96 2.48 -13.31
N GLU A 23 -3.66 2.71 -13.47
CA GLU A 23 -2.61 1.89 -12.87
C GLU A 23 -2.38 2.24 -11.40
N SER A 24 -1.86 1.28 -10.64
CA SER A 24 -1.42 1.47 -9.26
C SER A 24 0.10 1.51 -9.21
N VAL A 25 0.65 2.35 -8.34
CA VAL A 25 2.10 2.43 -8.11
C VAL A 25 2.47 1.48 -6.98
N GLU A 26 3.46 0.62 -7.23
CA GLU A 26 4.00 -0.31 -6.23
C GLU A 26 5.37 0.15 -5.74
N PHE A 27 5.68 -0.14 -4.47
CA PHE A 27 6.97 0.14 -3.85
C PHE A 27 7.57 -1.15 -3.29
N ALA A 28 8.75 -1.51 -3.76
CA ALA A 28 9.49 -2.69 -3.31
C ALA A 28 10.86 -2.28 -2.79
N PHE A 29 11.27 -2.83 -1.66
CA PHE A 29 12.59 -2.61 -1.09
C PHE A 29 13.16 -3.92 -0.55
N THR A 30 14.48 -4.07 -0.64
CA THR A 30 15.19 -5.23 -0.12
C THR A 30 15.91 -4.81 1.16
N ILE A 31 15.70 -5.57 2.23
CA ILE A 31 16.41 -5.39 3.49
C ILE A 31 17.55 -6.40 3.55
N LYS A 32 18.75 -5.93 3.85
CA LYS A 32 19.91 -6.77 4.10
C LYS A 32 20.06 -7.01 5.61
N ASP A 33 20.60 -8.16 5.99
CA ASP A 33 20.91 -8.52 7.38
C ASP A 33 19.71 -8.80 8.30
N VAL A 34 18.55 -9.14 7.73
CA VAL A 34 17.38 -9.62 8.48
C VAL A 34 17.22 -11.13 8.29
N ASP A 35 17.30 -11.89 9.39
CA ASP A 35 16.99 -13.32 9.36
C ASP A 35 15.48 -13.54 9.48
N LEU A 36 14.84 -13.83 8.34
CA LEU A 36 13.41 -14.12 8.24
C LEU A 36 13.01 -15.50 8.80
N LYS A 37 13.98 -16.36 9.17
CA LYS A 37 13.71 -17.62 9.88
C LYS A 37 13.25 -17.36 11.31
N ASN A 38 13.70 -16.27 11.93
CA ASN A 38 13.18 -15.83 13.22
C ASN A 38 11.84 -15.09 13.00
N PRO A 39 10.71 -15.60 13.52
CA PRO A 39 9.41 -14.97 13.33
C PRO A 39 9.34 -13.52 13.82
N THR A 40 10.10 -13.16 14.86
CA THR A 40 10.13 -11.81 15.44
C THR A 40 10.69 -10.75 14.49
N ASN A 41 11.50 -11.17 13.50
CA ASN A 41 12.09 -10.27 12.51
C ASN A 41 11.16 -10.00 11.32
N ARG A 42 9.97 -10.60 11.28
CA ARG A 42 8.99 -10.36 10.22
C ARG A 42 8.30 -9.03 10.47
N ILE A 43 8.36 -8.15 9.47
CA ILE A 43 7.70 -6.86 9.51
C ILE A 43 6.26 -7.04 9.01
N GLN A 44 5.29 -6.93 9.91
CA GLN A 44 3.86 -6.93 9.60
C GLN A 44 3.25 -5.65 10.16
N GLU A 45 3.38 -4.57 9.40
CA GLU A 45 2.94 -3.22 9.81
C GLU A 45 1.79 -2.73 8.92
N GLU A 46 0.79 -2.13 9.56
CA GLU A 46 -0.32 -1.48 8.86
C GLU A 46 -0.16 0.04 8.94
N ILE A 47 0.16 0.66 7.80
CA ILE A 47 0.37 2.10 7.69
C ILE A 47 -0.81 2.72 6.94
N ARG A 48 -1.40 3.79 7.52
CA ARG A 48 -2.38 4.62 6.83
C ARG A 48 -1.66 5.58 5.87
N LEU A 49 -2.03 5.53 4.61
CA LEU A 49 -1.49 6.44 3.60
C LEU A 49 -2.16 7.83 3.73
N PRO A 50 -1.39 8.93 3.70
CA PRO A 50 -1.92 10.28 3.91
C PRO A 50 -2.91 10.72 2.82
N ALA A 51 -2.72 10.25 1.58
CA ALA A 51 -3.59 10.54 0.44
C ALA A 51 -4.50 9.35 0.03
N GLY A 52 -4.51 8.26 0.82
CA GLY A 52 -5.20 7.03 0.47
C GLY A 52 -4.53 6.23 -0.66
N ARG A 53 -5.22 5.20 -1.16
CA ARG A 53 -4.72 4.28 -2.21
C ARG A 53 -5.25 4.59 -3.61
N GLY A 54 -5.95 5.71 -3.79
CA GLY A 54 -6.68 6.06 -5.02
C GLY A 54 -7.97 5.26 -5.27
N ARG A 55 -8.02 3.99 -4.84
CA ARG A 55 -9.23 3.16 -4.84
C ARG A 55 -9.71 2.90 -3.41
N VAL A 56 -11.01 3.01 -3.18
CA VAL A 56 -11.63 2.65 -1.89
C VAL A 56 -11.51 1.14 -1.69
N PRO A 57 -10.89 0.68 -0.59
CA PRO A 57 -10.81 -0.75 -0.31
C PRO A 57 -12.20 -1.31 -0.03
N SER A 58 -12.53 -2.44 -0.66
CA SER A 58 -13.74 -3.19 -0.32
C SER A 58 -13.54 -3.88 1.03
N ILE A 59 -14.29 -3.46 2.04
CA ILE A 59 -14.19 -3.97 3.41
C ILE A 59 -15.45 -4.76 3.73
N ALA A 60 -15.28 -6.00 4.18
CA ALA A 60 -16.36 -6.79 4.78
C ALA A 60 -16.23 -6.73 6.31
N MET A 61 -17.35 -6.50 7.00
CA MET A 61 -17.41 -6.44 8.46
C MET A 61 -18.44 -7.44 8.98
N PHE A 62 -18.04 -8.24 9.96
CA PHE A 62 -18.98 -9.00 10.78
C PHE A 62 -19.39 -8.14 11.97
N ALA A 63 -20.68 -7.81 12.06
CA ALA A 63 -21.23 -6.99 13.13
C ALA A 63 -22.61 -7.51 13.54
N ASP A 64 -22.94 -7.36 14.82
CA ASP A 64 -24.24 -7.76 15.39
C ASP A 64 -24.98 -6.53 15.96
N GLY A 65 -26.31 -6.65 16.11
CA GLY A 65 -27.18 -5.65 16.71
C GLY A 65 -27.02 -4.24 16.10
N GLU A 66 -26.78 -3.25 16.96
CA GLU A 66 -26.67 -1.83 16.57
C GLU A 66 -25.45 -1.54 15.67
N MET A 67 -24.38 -2.35 15.77
CA MET A 67 -23.19 -2.19 14.94
C MET A 67 -23.44 -2.65 13.49
N ALA A 68 -24.35 -3.61 13.27
CA ALA A 68 -24.76 -4.02 11.93
C ALA A 68 -25.51 -2.90 11.20
N ALA A 69 -26.31 -2.11 11.92
CA ALA A 69 -27.01 -0.96 11.34
C ALA A 69 -26.07 0.18 10.92
N LYS A 70 -24.96 0.37 11.66
CA LYS A 70 -23.92 1.38 11.35
C LYS A 70 -22.92 0.93 10.29
N ALA A 71 -22.88 -0.36 9.98
CA ALA A 71 -21.96 -0.95 9.00
C ALA A 71 -22.48 -0.88 7.55
N LYS A 72 -23.74 -0.48 7.35
CA LYS A 72 -24.36 -0.25 6.04
C LYS A 72 -24.03 1.15 5.52
#